data_AF-A0A6J8CRA6-F1
#
_entry.id   AF-A0A6J8CRA6-F1
#
_cell.length_a   1.000
_cell.length_b   1.000
_cell.length_c   1.000
_cell.angle_alpha   90.00
_cell.angle_beta   90.00
_cell.angle_gamma   90.00
#
_symmetry.space_group_name_H-M   'P 1'
#
loop_
_entity.id
_entity.type
_entity.pdbx_description
1 polymer ?
#
loop_
_entity_poly.entity_id
_entity_poly.type
_entity_poly.pdbx_seq_one_letter_code
_entity_poly.pdbx_strand_id
1 'polypeptide(L)'
;MELQELVPVRVRTFHDNWPELEVRVYRNQEGISTKEVYEKATFMLNLKQSSIEHFSLFLFGKKLNKRLRNCDYLPLSHDGLFLRKWCFDNRTEKLLLKDKVACHLIFRETEWNIENGFLKPSKDQIDLLEEYSDKRFRCEEKYVLLCHSIAAYFDVQLEDCVVLKNEGECKCHVKVNVSHLKINTSDVDVTVLPWFCVKQWTYEALPKKIIFVYINGKLMDETITVITDQVEYLADVINQCFKTIQKEDKNTPRFYSEMVSRTEEGNTSYQNPLFNLEKTQQHYESPHKKTV
;
A
#
# COMPACT_ATOMS: atom_id res chain seq x y z
N MET A 1 -0.95 -40.53 -12.53
CA MET A 1 -0.40 -39.97 -11.28
C MET A 1 0.67 -38.99 -11.72
N GLU A 2 0.34 -37.71 -11.85
CA GLU A 2 1.31 -36.69 -12.26
C GLU A 2 2.27 -36.42 -11.10
N LEU A 3 3.57 -36.47 -11.38
CA LEU A 3 4.62 -36.20 -10.43
C LEU A 3 4.60 -34.71 -10.08
N GLN A 4 4.30 -34.39 -8.82
CA GLN A 4 4.50 -33.05 -8.29
C GLN A 4 6.00 -32.72 -8.37
N GLU A 5 6.35 -31.71 -9.14
CA GLU A 5 7.73 -31.27 -9.31
C GLU A 5 8.10 -30.32 -8.15
N LEU A 6 9.18 -30.64 -7.43
CA LEU A 6 9.70 -29.75 -6.39
C LEU A 6 10.60 -28.70 -7.05
N VAL A 7 10.17 -27.44 -7.03
CA VAL A 7 10.85 -26.33 -7.70
C VAL A 7 11.37 -25.29 -6.69
N PRO A 8 12.57 -24.71 -6.91
CA PRO A 8 13.08 -23.62 -6.09
C PRO A 8 12.49 -22.27 -6.53
N VAL A 9 12.01 -21.49 -5.57
CA VAL A 9 11.51 -20.12 -5.76
C VAL A 9 12.34 -19.18 -4.90
N ARG A 10 12.82 -18.08 -5.49
CA ARG A 10 13.67 -17.10 -4.80
C ARG A 10 12.83 -15.97 -4.23
N VAL A 11 12.94 -15.76 -2.93
CA VAL A 11 12.30 -14.65 -2.21
C VAL A 11 13.37 -13.72 -1.64
N ARG A 12 13.31 -12.45 -2.01
CA ARG A 12 14.20 -11.38 -1.55
C ARG A 12 13.55 -10.56 -0.45
N THR A 13 14.39 -9.88 0.33
CA THR A 13 14.02 -8.84 1.30
C THR A 13 14.93 -7.62 1.10
N PHE A 14 14.69 -6.50 1.80
CA PHE A 14 15.58 -5.32 1.77
C PHE A 14 16.89 -5.51 2.55
N HIS A 15 17.15 -6.70 3.07
CA HIS A 15 18.37 -6.98 3.81
C HIS A 15 19.48 -7.48 2.89
N ASP A 16 20.42 -6.58 2.54
CA ASP A 16 21.52 -6.86 1.61
C ASP A 16 22.44 -8.01 2.06
N ASN A 17 22.46 -8.33 3.35
CA ASN A 17 23.29 -9.40 3.92
C ASN A 17 22.53 -10.72 4.15
N TRP A 18 21.22 -10.78 3.86
CA TRP A 18 20.51 -12.06 3.86
C TRP A 18 20.59 -12.64 2.46
N PRO A 19 21.13 -13.86 2.29
CA PRO A 19 21.07 -14.53 1.00
C PRO A 19 19.60 -14.62 0.57
N GLU A 20 19.37 -14.57 -0.74
CA GLU A 20 18.04 -14.84 -1.29
C GLU A 20 17.48 -16.12 -0.66
N LEU A 21 16.26 -16.07 -0.15
CA LEU A 21 15.63 -17.25 0.43
C LEU A 21 15.26 -18.18 -0.72
N GLU A 22 15.94 -19.32 -0.83
CA GLU A 22 15.53 -20.39 -1.73
C GLU A 22 14.44 -21.23 -1.06
N VAL A 23 13.20 -20.95 -1.45
CA VAL A 23 12.00 -21.62 -0.95
C VAL A 23 11.64 -22.76 -1.91
N ARG A 24 11.68 -24.02 -1.44
CA ARG A 24 11.29 -25.18 -2.25
C ARG A 24 9.81 -25.50 -2.10
N VAL A 25 9.07 -25.54 -3.21
CA VAL A 25 7.61 -25.72 -3.25
C VAL A 25 7.20 -26.69 -4.34
N TYR A 26 6.03 -27.29 -4.18
CA TYR A 26 5.50 -28.19 -5.19
C TYR A 26 4.76 -27.41 -6.28
N ARG A 27 5.10 -27.70 -7.53
CA ARG A 27 4.32 -27.24 -8.68
C ARG A 27 3.21 -28.24 -8.95
N ASN A 28 1.96 -27.76 -9.00
CA ASN A 28 0.80 -28.54 -9.43
C ASN A 28 0.34 -28.07 -10.84
N GLN A 29 -0.77 -28.63 -11.32
CA GLN A 29 -1.35 -28.28 -12.63
C GLN A 29 -1.74 -26.79 -12.75
N GLU A 30 -2.17 -26.17 -11.66
CA GLU A 30 -2.57 -24.75 -11.61
C GLU A 30 -1.36 -23.81 -11.48
N GLY A 31 -0.21 -24.33 -11.03
CA GLY A 31 1.04 -23.62 -10.92
C GLY A 31 1.70 -23.77 -9.55
N ILE A 32 2.42 -22.73 -9.12
CA ILE A 32 3.04 -22.66 -7.80
C ILE A 32 2.16 -21.78 -6.90
N SER A 33 1.73 -22.30 -5.76
CA SER A 33 0.87 -21.55 -4.83
C SER A 33 1.64 -20.43 -4.15
N THR A 34 1.11 -19.19 -4.23
CA THR A 34 1.69 -18.04 -3.51
C THR A 34 1.67 -18.26 -1.99
N LYS A 35 0.58 -18.86 -1.47
CA LYS A 35 0.45 -19.16 -0.04
C LYS A 35 1.57 -20.07 0.46
N GLU A 36 1.85 -21.16 -0.25
CA GLU A 36 2.89 -22.10 0.16
C GLU A 36 4.28 -21.43 0.20
N VAL A 37 4.59 -20.63 -0.81
CA VAL A 37 5.85 -19.87 -0.86
C VAL A 37 5.93 -18.88 0.29
N TYR A 38 4.85 -18.14 0.56
CA TYR A 38 4.79 -17.15 1.61
C TYR A 38 4.94 -17.75 3.02
N GLU A 39 4.24 -18.85 3.30
CA GLU A 39 4.30 -19.55 4.58
C GLU A 39 5.72 -20.09 4.83
N LYS A 40 6.35 -20.70 3.82
CA LYS A 40 7.73 -21.18 3.93
C LYS A 40 8.74 -20.05 4.06
N ALA A 41 8.60 -18.96 3.30
CA ALA A 41 9.50 -17.81 3.39
C ALA A 41 9.45 -17.16 4.78
N THR A 42 8.25 -16.91 5.31
CA THR A 42 8.07 -16.30 6.64
C THR A 42 8.55 -17.23 7.76
N PHE A 43 8.37 -18.54 7.61
CA PHE A 43 8.94 -19.54 8.51
C PHE A 43 10.48 -19.53 8.49
N MET A 44 11.11 -19.53 7.31
CA MET A 44 12.57 -19.48 7.17
C MET A 44 13.18 -18.21 7.78
N LEU A 45 12.44 -17.10 7.76
CA LEU A 45 12.83 -15.85 8.41
C LEU A 45 12.61 -15.83 9.92
N ASN A 46 11.95 -16.84 10.48
CA ASN A 46 11.54 -16.89 11.89
C ASN A 46 10.68 -15.67 12.31
N LEU A 47 9.79 -15.23 11.41
CA LEU A 47 8.86 -14.15 11.67
C LEU A 47 7.77 -14.63 12.67
N LYS A 48 7.42 -13.84 13.68
CA LYS A 48 6.39 -14.26 14.64
C LYS A 48 5.02 -14.35 13.95
N GLN A 49 4.20 -15.32 14.38
CA GLN A 49 2.85 -15.53 13.83
C GLN A 49 2.00 -14.25 13.84
N SER A 50 2.10 -13.44 14.89
CA SER A 50 1.39 -12.16 15.02
C SER A 50 1.84 -11.08 14.02
N SER A 51 3.04 -11.24 13.45
CA SER A 51 3.62 -10.30 12.49
C SER A 51 3.35 -10.72 11.06
N ILE A 52 3.20 -12.02 10.79
CA ILE A 52 3.06 -12.59 9.44
C ILE A 52 1.99 -11.84 8.65
N GLU A 53 0.77 -11.67 9.18
CA GLU A 53 -0.36 -11.05 8.46
C GLU A 53 -0.09 -9.62 7.94
N HIS A 54 0.97 -8.97 8.42
CA HIS A 54 1.39 -7.64 8.03
C HIS A 54 2.56 -7.61 7.04
N PHE A 55 2.85 -8.74 6.39
CA PHE A 55 3.78 -8.84 5.27
C PHE A 55 3.09 -9.49 4.07
N SER A 56 3.57 -9.20 2.86
CA SER A 56 3.04 -9.78 1.62
C SER A 56 4.16 -10.05 0.62
N LEU A 57 3.93 -11.02 -0.27
CA LEU A 57 4.78 -11.24 -1.44
C LEU A 57 4.43 -10.27 -2.56
N PHE A 58 5.46 -9.86 -3.28
CA PHE A 58 5.41 -9.02 -4.45
C PHE A 58 6.23 -9.65 -5.57
N LEU A 59 5.83 -9.44 -6.82
CA LEU A 59 6.70 -9.77 -7.96
C LEU A 59 7.88 -8.81 -8.00
N PHE A 60 9.08 -9.35 -8.21
CA PHE A 60 10.28 -8.58 -8.47
C PHE A 60 10.26 -8.07 -9.92
N GLY A 61 10.48 -6.77 -10.15
CA GLY A 61 10.49 -6.19 -11.50
C GLY A 61 10.53 -4.67 -11.51
N LYS A 62 11.04 -4.09 -12.61
CA LYS A 62 11.18 -2.64 -12.77
C LYS A 62 9.78 -2.00 -12.90
N LYS A 63 9.43 -1.17 -11.90
CA LYS A 63 8.35 -0.15 -11.86
C LYS A 63 6.95 -0.54 -11.37
N LEU A 64 6.57 -1.82 -11.33
CA LEU A 64 5.20 -2.20 -10.91
C LEU A 64 5.21 -2.97 -9.59
N ASN A 65 4.60 -2.39 -8.55
CA ASN A 65 4.34 -3.08 -7.29
C ASN A 65 3.16 -4.06 -7.48
N LYS A 66 3.40 -5.24 -8.05
CA LYS A 66 2.35 -6.27 -8.13
C LYS A 66 2.39 -7.15 -6.87
N ARG A 67 1.46 -6.88 -5.96
CA ARG A 67 1.20 -7.73 -4.79
C ARG A 67 0.61 -9.06 -5.24
N LEU A 68 1.05 -10.14 -4.60
CA LEU A 68 0.46 -11.47 -4.75
C LEU A 68 -0.36 -11.81 -3.50
N ARG A 69 -1.60 -12.26 -3.70
CA ARG A 69 -2.50 -12.70 -2.63
C ARG A 69 -2.28 -14.19 -2.38
N ASN A 70 -2.65 -14.65 -1.19
CA ASN A 70 -2.49 -16.06 -0.80
C ASN A 70 -3.30 -17.03 -1.69
N CYS A 71 -4.38 -16.57 -2.32
CA CYS A 71 -5.16 -17.38 -3.25
C CYS A 71 -4.65 -17.35 -4.70
N ASP A 72 -3.58 -16.59 -4.98
CA ASP A 72 -3.03 -16.49 -6.33
C ASP A 72 -1.98 -17.59 -6.58
N TYR A 73 -1.75 -17.90 -7.85
CA TYR A 73 -0.64 -18.71 -8.33
C TYR A 73 0.46 -17.82 -8.92
N LEU A 74 1.72 -18.24 -8.78
CA LEU A 74 2.83 -17.50 -9.39
C LEU A 74 2.71 -17.52 -10.91
N PRO A 75 2.98 -16.38 -11.59
CA PRO A 75 3.05 -16.37 -13.04
C PRO A 75 4.19 -17.25 -13.55
N LEU A 76 4.03 -17.83 -14.74
CA LEU A 76 5.01 -18.75 -15.33
C LEU A 76 6.41 -18.14 -15.51
N SER A 77 6.48 -16.81 -15.70
CA SER A 77 7.73 -16.06 -15.81
C SER A 77 7.71 -14.89 -14.83
N HIS A 78 8.72 -14.81 -13.99
CA HIS A 78 8.97 -13.70 -13.07
C HIS A 78 10.46 -13.61 -12.73
N ASP A 79 10.95 -12.40 -12.46
CA ASP A 79 12.36 -12.17 -12.10
C ASP A 79 12.69 -12.52 -10.64
N GLY A 80 11.69 -12.95 -9.88
CA GLY A 80 11.80 -13.33 -8.47
C GLY A 80 10.63 -12.78 -7.66
N LEU A 81 10.66 -13.04 -6.36
CA LEU A 81 9.68 -12.52 -5.40
C LEU A 81 10.36 -11.63 -4.38
N PHE A 82 9.57 -10.76 -3.78
CA PHE A 82 10.03 -9.86 -2.74
C PHE A 82 9.03 -9.86 -1.58
N LEU A 83 9.51 -10.05 -0.34
CA LEU A 83 8.69 -9.97 0.87
C LEU A 83 8.79 -8.55 1.45
N ARG A 84 7.65 -7.87 1.60
CA ARG A 84 7.58 -6.48 2.09
C ARG A 84 6.54 -6.32 3.18
N LYS A 85 6.68 -5.24 3.96
CA LYS A 85 5.64 -4.80 4.88
C LYS A 85 4.33 -4.53 4.11
N TRP A 86 3.21 -4.95 4.69
CA TRP A 86 1.84 -4.73 4.23
C TRP A 86 0.98 -4.16 5.38
N CYS A 87 1.44 -3.04 5.95
CA CYS A 87 0.66 -2.20 6.84
C CYS A 87 1.05 -0.74 6.64
N PHE A 88 0.08 0.15 6.81
CA PHE A 88 0.20 1.57 6.45
C PHE A 88 -0.27 2.47 7.59
N ASP A 89 -0.14 2.00 8.83
CA ASP A 89 -0.56 2.74 10.01
C ASP A 89 0.40 2.55 11.19
N ASN A 90 0.48 3.61 11.99
CA ASN A 90 1.41 3.72 13.10
C ASN A 90 1.14 2.70 14.21
N ARG A 91 -0.14 2.41 14.48
CA ARG A 91 -0.52 1.51 15.58
C ARG A 91 -0.04 0.09 15.30
N THR A 92 -0.33 -0.41 14.11
CA THR A 92 0.07 -1.75 13.67
C THR A 92 1.58 -1.87 13.59
N GLU A 93 2.25 -0.92 12.95
CA GLU A 93 3.70 -0.98 12.80
C GLU A 93 4.43 -0.95 14.15
N LYS A 94 3.99 -0.14 15.12
CA LYS A 94 4.52 -0.15 16.49
C LYS A 94 4.41 -1.52 17.18
N LEU A 95 3.40 -2.32 16.85
CA LEU A 95 3.29 -3.69 17.37
C LEU A 95 4.31 -4.61 16.69
N LEU A 96 4.54 -4.43 15.38
CA LEU A 96 5.54 -5.18 14.61
C LEU A 96 6.96 -4.92 15.11
N LEU A 97 7.28 -3.71 15.58
CA LEU A 97 8.61 -3.40 16.09
C LEU A 97 9.01 -4.24 17.33
N LYS A 98 8.04 -4.88 18.01
CA LYS A 98 8.29 -5.83 19.12
C LYS A 98 8.76 -7.21 18.64
N ASP A 99 8.64 -7.49 17.34
CA ASP A 99 9.22 -8.65 16.70
C ASP A 99 10.55 -8.24 16.07
N LYS A 100 11.66 -8.80 16.56
CA LYS A 100 13.01 -8.45 16.11
C LYS A 100 13.18 -8.63 14.61
N VAL A 101 12.60 -9.70 14.04
CA VAL A 101 12.69 -9.99 12.60
C VAL A 101 11.87 -8.97 11.81
N ALA A 102 10.63 -8.69 12.24
CA ALA A 102 9.79 -7.70 11.58
C ALA A 102 10.39 -6.29 11.66
N CYS A 103 10.85 -5.88 12.85
CA CYS A 103 11.54 -4.61 13.10
C CYS A 103 12.72 -4.44 12.14
N HIS A 104 13.54 -5.49 12.00
CA HIS A 104 14.69 -5.48 11.13
C HIS A 104 14.31 -5.33 9.65
N LEU A 105 13.34 -6.10 9.16
CA LEU A 105 12.83 -6.00 7.79
C LEU A 105 12.30 -4.59 7.47
N ILE A 106 11.54 -4.02 8.41
CA ILE A 106 10.95 -2.68 8.29
C ILE A 106 12.03 -1.60 8.32
N PHE A 107 13.02 -1.73 9.20
CA PHE A 107 14.18 -0.85 9.26
C PHE A 107 14.90 -0.80 7.91
N ARG A 108 15.20 -1.97 7.32
CA ARG A 108 15.86 -2.06 6.02
C ARG A 108 15.03 -1.49 4.87
N GLU A 109 13.73 -1.76 4.85
CA GLU A 109 12.81 -1.15 3.88
C GLU A 109 12.78 0.38 4.03
N THR A 110 12.84 0.87 5.26
CA THR A 110 12.86 2.31 5.55
C THR A 110 14.18 2.97 5.13
N GLU A 111 15.33 2.36 5.41
CA GLU A 111 16.64 2.81 4.91
C GLU A 111 16.61 2.93 3.38
N TRP A 112 16.18 1.87 2.70
CA TRP A 112 16.09 1.85 1.24
C TRP A 112 15.17 2.95 0.70
N ASN A 113 14.03 3.21 1.36
CA ASN A 113 13.12 4.29 0.97
C ASN A 113 13.75 5.68 1.10
N ILE A 114 14.60 5.91 2.11
CA ILE A 114 15.33 7.17 2.29
C ILE A 114 16.43 7.30 1.23
N GLU A 115 17.24 6.26 1.03
CA GLU A 115 18.34 6.24 0.06
C GLU A 115 17.85 6.49 -1.38
N ASN A 116 16.66 6.00 -1.72
CA ASN A 116 16.05 6.18 -3.04
C ASN A 116 15.15 7.43 -3.11
N GLY A 117 15.09 8.24 -2.05
CA GLY A 117 14.37 9.53 -2.02
C GLY A 117 12.84 9.43 -1.97
N PHE A 118 12.28 8.25 -1.71
CA PHE A 118 10.85 8.06 -1.47
C PHE A 118 10.41 8.66 -0.13
N LEU A 119 11.30 8.61 0.87
CA LEU A 119 11.14 9.25 2.16
C LEU A 119 12.20 10.35 2.32
N LYS A 120 11.78 11.54 2.75
CA LYS A 120 12.67 12.72 2.82
C LYS A 120 12.70 13.26 4.25
N PRO A 121 13.61 12.78 5.11
CA PRO A 121 13.80 13.34 6.44
C PRO A 121 14.31 14.79 6.37
N SER A 122 14.04 15.57 7.41
CA SER A 122 14.68 16.87 7.62
C SER A 122 16.16 16.69 7.98
N LYS A 123 16.94 17.77 7.93
CA LYS A 123 18.36 17.74 8.33
C LYS A 123 18.55 17.20 9.75
N ASP A 124 17.78 17.72 10.71
CA ASP A 124 17.86 17.28 12.11
C ASP A 124 17.47 15.80 12.29
N GLN A 125 16.57 15.29 11.45
CA GLN A 125 16.20 13.87 11.45
C GLN A 125 17.33 13.02 10.87
N ILE A 126 18.03 13.47 9.83
CA ILE A 126 19.16 12.74 9.23
C ILE A 126 20.25 12.49 10.29
N ASP A 127 20.65 13.51 11.05
CA ASP A 127 21.70 13.38 12.07
C ASP A 127 21.36 12.29 13.11
N LEU A 128 20.09 12.23 13.56
CA LEU A 128 19.61 11.20 14.48
C LEU A 128 19.50 9.81 13.83
N LEU A 129 19.10 9.73 12.56
CA LEU A 129 19.02 8.47 11.82
C LEU A 129 20.41 7.87 11.60
N GLU A 130 21.42 8.69 11.35
CA GLU A 130 22.83 8.28 11.27
C GLU A 130 23.32 7.71 12.62
N GLU A 131 22.97 8.35 13.75
CA GLU A 131 23.27 7.83 15.08
C GLU A 131 22.62 6.45 15.31
N TYR A 132 21.33 6.30 14.99
CA TYR A 132 20.59 5.06 15.21
C TYR A 132 20.99 3.92 14.26
N SER A 133 21.61 4.23 13.13
CA SER A 133 22.10 3.25 12.15
C SER A 133 23.58 2.88 12.33
N ASP A 134 24.30 3.51 13.26
CA ASP A 134 25.70 3.17 13.58
C ASP A 134 25.84 1.68 13.89
N LYS A 135 26.73 1.00 13.16
CA LYS A 135 26.93 -0.45 13.26
C LYS A 135 27.34 -0.92 14.66
N ARG A 136 27.92 -0.05 15.49
CA ARG A 136 28.35 -0.36 16.86
C ARG A 136 27.19 -0.40 17.85
N PHE A 137 26.15 0.40 17.63
CA PHE A 137 25.04 0.60 18.57
C PHE A 137 23.68 0.71 17.86
N ARG A 138 23.48 -0.07 16.80
CA ARG A 138 22.29 0.02 15.95
C ARG A 138 21.00 -0.12 16.75
N CYS A 139 20.10 0.85 16.59
CA CYS A 139 18.81 0.91 17.26
C CYS A 139 17.67 0.99 16.25
N GLU A 140 17.34 -0.15 15.64
CA GLU A 140 16.38 -0.25 14.53
C GLU A 140 14.98 0.24 14.92
N GLU A 141 14.51 -0.08 16.14
CA GLU A 141 13.21 0.38 16.63
C GLU A 141 13.15 1.91 16.70
N LYS A 142 14.17 2.57 17.30
CA LYS A 142 14.21 4.04 17.39
C LYS A 142 14.33 4.69 16.02
N TYR A 143 15.10 4.09 15.12
CA TYR A 143 15.20 4.55 13.74
C TYR A 143 13.83 4.57 13.06
N VAL A 144 13.10 3.46 13.10
CA VAL A 144 11.77 3.37 12.49
C VAL A 144 10.78 4.31 13.16
N LEU A 145 10.78 4.40 14.50
CA LEU A 145 9.91 5.32 15.23
C LEU A 145 10.18 6.79 14.90
N LEU A 146 11.44 7.18 14.66
CA LEU A 146 11.77 8.51 14.17
C LEU A 146 11.21 8.71 12.76
N CYS A 147 11.34 7.71 11.88
CA CYS A 147 10.79 7.77 10.53
C CYS A 147 9.27 7.91 10.48
N HIS A 148 8.53 7.39 11.47
CA HIS A 148 7.07 7.61 11.58
C HIS A 148 6.69 9.11 11.66
N SER A 149 7.63 9.98 12.06
CA SER A 149 7.42 11.44 12.10
C SER A 149 7.70 12.16 10.77
N ILE A 150 8.28 11.46 9.79
CA ILE A 150 8.57 12.02 8.48
C ILE A 150 7.29 12.10 7.66
N ALA A 151 7.08 13.22 6.97
CA ALA A 151 5.94 13.39 6.09
C ALA A 151 5.89 12.29 5.02
N ALA A 152 4.68 11.79 4.72
CA ALA A 152 4.43 10.71 3.77
C ALA A 152 4.99 9.32 4.16
N TYR A 153 5.45 9.09 5.40
CA TYR A 153 5.96 7.78 5.82
C TYR A 153 4.97 6.62 5.60
N PHE A 154 3.69 6.86 5.86
CA PHE A 154 2.62 5.89 5.68
C PHE A 154 1.89 6.02 4.33
N ASP A 155 2.37 6.88 3.44
CA ASP A 155 1.77 7.03 2.12
C ASP A 155 2.24 5.90 1.21
N VAL A 156 1.28 5.19 0.62
CA VAL A 156 1.58 4.32 -0.51
C VAL A 156 1.57 5.16 -1.78
N GLN A 157 2.72 5.23 -2.45
CA GLN A 157 2.91 6.01 -3.68
C GLN A 157 2.76 5.11 -4.91
N LEU A 158 1.96 5.58 -5.87
CA LEU A 158 1.82 5.00 -7.19
C LEU A 158 2.41 5.97 -8.21
N GLU A 159 3.30 5.42 -9.04
CA GLU A 159 4.00 6.11 -10.11
C GLU A 159 3.32 5.92 -11.46
N ASP A 160 3.71 6.74 -12.43
CA ASP A 160 3.31 6.63 -13.84
C ASP A 160 1.76 6.59 -14.00
N CYS A 161 1.05 7.35 -13.18
CA CYS A 161 -0.41 7.47 -13.26
C CYS A 161 -0.83 8.59 -14.19
N VAL A 162 -2.03 8.47 -14.75
CA VAL A 162 -2.68 9.51 -15.57
C VAL A 162 -4.04 9.81 -14.98
N VAL A 163 -4.40 11.09 -14.87
CA VAL A 163 -5.74 11.53 -14.49
C VAL A 163 -6.47 12.10 -15.69
N LEU A 164 -7.73 11.73 -15.87
CA LEU A 164 -8.62 12.36 -16.86
C LEU A 164 -9.28 13.59 -16.21
N LYS A 165 -8.98 14.78 -16.73
CA LYS A 165 -9.68 16.03 -16.44
C LYS A 165 -10.53 16.44 -17.65
N ASN A 166 -11.45 17.39 -17.47
CA ASN A 166 -12.31 17.91 -18.54
C ASN A 166 -11.54 18.39 -19.79
N GLU A 167 -10.28 18.78 -19.63
CA GLU A 167 -9.41 19.32 -20.70
C GLU A 167 -8.45 18.27 -21.30
N GLY A 168 -8.47 17.02 -20.82
CA GLY A 168 -7.64 15.93 -21.33
C GLY A 168 -6.93 15.10 -20.26
N GLU A 169 -5.91 14.38 -20.69
CA GLU A 169 -5.09 13.51 -19.84
C GLU A 169 -3.91 14.27 -19.23
N CYS A 170 -3.71 14.16 -17.92
CA CYS A 170 -2.57 14.76 -17.23
C CYS A 170 -1.81 13.71 -16.42
N LYS A 171 -0.48 13.73 -16.47
CA LYS A 171 0.36 12.85 -15.65
C LYS A 171 0.23 13.22 -14.18
N CYS A 172 0.15 12.21 -13.33
CA CYS A 172 0.02 12.43 -11.90
C CYS A 172 0.79 11.39 -11.07
N HIS A 173 1.01 11.75 -9.80
CA HIS A 173 1.41 10.83 -8.76
C HIS A 173 0.25 10.66 -7.79
N VAL A 174 -0.07 9.41 -7.47
CA VAL A 174 -1.15 9.09 -6.52
C VAL A 174 -0.54 8.62 -5.22
N LYS A 175 -1.01 9.20 -4.11
CA LYS A 175 -0.64 8.78 -2.76
C LYS A 175 -1.89 8.39 -1.99
N VAL A 176 -1.80 7.29 -1.25
CA VAL A 176 -2.94 6.73 -0.51
C VAL A 176 -2.50 6.40 0.91
N ASN A 177 -3.30 6.80 1.89
CA ASN A 177 -3.13 6.39 3.28
C ASN A 177 -4.50 6.21 3.96
N VAL A 178 -4.49 5.89 5.25
CA VAL A 178 -5.71 5.66 6.05
C VAL A 178 -6.61 6.89 6.18
N SER A 179 -6.14 8.09 5.84
CA SER A 179 -6.89 9.33 6.01
C SER A 179 -7.45 9.87 4.69
N HIS A 180 -6.70 9.73 3.59
CA HIS A 180 -7.06 10.34 2.33
C HIS A 180 -6.39 9.67 1.11
N LEU A 181 -6.96 9.99 -0.06
CA LEU A 181 -6.36 9.86 -1.37
C LEU A 181 -5.81 11.23 -1.81
N LYS A 182 -4.58 11.28 -2.30
CA LYS A 182 -3.94 12.51 -2.80
C LYS A 182 -3.48 12.30 -4.24
N ILE A 183 -3.87 13.20 -5.12
CA ILE A 183 -3.52 13.19 -6.54
C ILE A 183 -2.76 14.47 -6.83
N ASN A 184 -1.48 14.34 -7.15
CA ASN A 184 -0.61 15.45 -7.52
C ASN A 184 -0.42 15.42 -9.03
N THR A 185 -0.98 16.39 -9.75
CA THR A 185 -0.70 16.55 -11.19
C THR A 185 0.57 17.35 -11.42
N SER A 186 1.20 17.19 -12.59
CA SER A 186 2.40 17.95 -12.97
C SER A 186 2.20 19.47 -12.93
N ASP A 187 0.97 19.94 -13.05
CA ASP A 187 0.60 21.37 -13.12
C ASP A 187 0.39 22.01 -11.74
N VAL A 188 1.02 21.47 -10.68
CA VAL A 188 0.97 21.96 -9.28
C VAL A 188 -0.38 21.79 -8.57
N ASP A 189 -1.46 21.45 -9.29
CA ASP A 189 -2.73 21.11 -8.64
C ASP A 189 -2.57 19.85 -7.77
N VAL A 190 -2.92 20.02 -6.50
CA VAL A 190 -2.96 18.95 -5.50
C VAL A 190 -4.41 18.74 -5.08
N THR A 191 -4.99 17.62 -5.50
CA THR A 191 -6.32 17.21 -5.04
C THR A 191 -6.15 16.27 -3.86
N VAL A 192 -6.61 16.69 -2.67
CA VAL A 192 -6.67 15.85 -1.48
C VAL A 192 -8.13 15.48 -1.24
N LEU A 193 -8.43 14.19 -1.27
CA LEU A 193 -9.75 13.61 -1.04
C LEU A 193 -9.73 12.81 0.26
N PRO A 194 -10.12 13.41 1.39
CA PRO A 194 -10.41 12.64 2.60
C PRO A 194 -11.45 11.57 2.30
N TRP A 195 -11.32 10.40 2.94
CA TRP A 195 -12.25 9.29 2.67
C TRP A 195 -13.70 9.65 2.95
N PHE A 196 -13.97 10.54 3.90
CA PHE A 196 -15.35 11.00 4.17
C PHE A 196 -15.96 11.86 3.05
N CYS A 197 -15.16 12.40 2.12
CA CYS A 197 -15.64 13.15 0.95
C CYS A 197 -15.89 12.27 -0.28
N VAL A 198 -15.33 11.06 -0.32
CA VAL A 198 -15.49 10.13 -1.45
C VAL A 198 -16.77 9.34 -1.25
N LYS A 199 -17.71 9.40 -2.20
CA LYS A 199 -18.98 8.65 -2.14
C LYS A 199 -18.81 7.20 -2.54
N GLN A 200 -18.08 6.96 -3.61
CA GLN A 200 -17.91 5.63 -4.20
C GLN A 200 -16.68 5.60 -5.08
N TRP A 201 -16.22 4.41 -5.41
CA TRP A 201 -15.27 4.20 -6.49
C TRP A 201 -15.62 2.98 -7.33
N THR A 202 -15.28 3.03 -8.60
CA THR A 202 -15.45 1.92 -9.54
C THR A 202 -14.09 1.50 -10.09
N TYR A 203 -13.81 0.22 -9.94
CA TYR A 203 -12.64 -0.45 -10.50
C TYR A 203 -12.99 -1.07 -11.86
N GLU A 204 -12.20 -0.74 -12.88
CA GLU A 204 -12.30 -1.32 -14.21
C GLU A 204 -10.97 -2.00 -14.59
N ALA A 205 -10.98 -3.33 -14.68
CA ALA A 205 -9.77 -4.12 -14.99
C ALA A 205 -9.21 -3.82 -16.39
N LEU A 206 -10.09 -3.52 -17.34
CA LEU A 206 -9.77 -3.07 -18.69
C LEU A 206 -10.66 -1.84 -18.94
N PRO A 207 -10.11 -0.62 -19.08
CA PRO A 207 -8.73 -0.26 -19.47
C PRO A 207 -7.75 0.03 -18.31
N LYS A 208 -7.87 -0.66 -17.16
CA LYS A 208 -7.04 -0.45 -15.95
C LYS A 208 -7.19 0.96 -15.35
N LYS A 209 -8.41 1.31 -14.99
CA LYS A 209 -8.70 2.59 -14.35
C LYS A 209 -9.53 2.43 -13.08
N ILE A 210 -9.43 3.41 -12.21
CA ILE A 210 -10.30 3.58 -11.06
C ILE A 210 -10.98 4.95 -11.14
N ILE A 211 -12.27 4.97 -10.92
CA ILE A 211 -13.11 6.17 -11.01
C ILE A 211 -13.59 6.48 -9.60
N PHE A 212 -13.27 7.64 -9.07
CA PHE A 212 -13.76 8.11 -7.78
C PHE A 212 -14.85 9.16 -7.99
N VAL A 213 -15.98 8.98 -7.32
CA VAL A 213 -17.02 10.01 -7.21
C VAL A 213 -16.92 10.62 -5.82
N TYR A 214 -16.81 11.94 -5.74
CA TYR A 214 -16.61 12.67 -4.50
C TYR A 214 -17.41 13.98 -4.50
N ILE A 215 -17.58 14.56 -3.32
CA ILE A 215 -18.17 15.89 -3.17
C ILE A 215 -17.04 16.93 -3.19
N ASN A 216 -17.09 17.89 -4.12
CA ASN A 216 -16.10 18.95 -4.23
C ASN A 216 -16.39 20.13 -3.28
N GLY A 217 -15.51 21.15 -3.29
CA GLY A 217 -15.65 22.33 -2.44
C GLY A 217 -16.89 23.20 -2.70
N LYS A 218 -17.65 22.94 -3.78
CA LYS A 218 -18.94 23.56 -4.08
C LYS A 218 -20.13 22.69 -3.66
N LEU A 219 -19.86 21.62 -2.90
CA LEU A 219 -20.85 20.63 -2.45
C LEU A 219 -21.58 19.92 -3.60
N MET A 220 -20.89 19.77 -4.74
CA MET A 220 -21.41 19.07 -5.91
C MET A 220 -20.64 17.76 -6.15
N ASP A 221 -21.33 16.79 -6.75
CA ASP A 221 -20.72 15.55 -7.18
C ASP A 221 -19.73 15.83 -8.31
N GLU A 222 -18.50 15.34 -8.14
CA GLU A 222 -17.45 15.41 -9.14
C GLU A 222 -16.80 14.03 -9.28
N THR A 223 -16.27 13.77 -10.47
CA THR A 223 -15.63 12.50 -10.79
C THR A 223 -14.19 12.72 -11.16
N ILE A 224 -13.31 11.90 -10.61
CA ILE A 224 -11.90 11.85 -11.00
C ILE A 224 -11.54 10.42 -11.41
N THR A 225 -10.97 10.29 -12.61
CA THR A 225 -10.57 8.99 -13.16
C THR A 225 -9.06 8.90 -13.18
N VAL A 226 -8.52 7.86 -12.54
CA VAL A 226 -7.09 7.55 -12.53
C VAL A 226 -6.84 6.30 -13.37
N ILE A 227 -5.98 6.41 -14.37
CA ILE A 227 -5.51 5.32 -15.21
C ILE A 227 -4.10 4.95 -14.76
N THR A 228 -3.87 3.65 -14.51
CA THR A 228 -2.56 3.15 -14.10
C THR A 228 -2.44 1.64 -14.30
N ASP A 229 -1.25 1.17 -14.68
CA ASP A 229 -0.94 -0.25 -14.70
C ASP A 229 -0.92 -0.88 -13.29
N GLN A 230 -0.98 -0.06 -12.24
CA GLN A 230 -1.00 -0.45 -10.83
C GLN A 230 -2.42 -0.45 -10.24
N VAL A 231 -3.47 -0.52 -11.07
CA VAL A 231 -4.87 -0.36 -10.61
C VAL A 231 -5.30 -1.44 -9.59
N GLU A 232 -4.86 -2.68 -9.77
CA GLU A 232 -5.13 -3.77 -8.82
C GLU A 232 -4.44 -3.50 -7.48
N TYR A 233 -3.20 -3.00 -7.54
CA TYR A 233 -2.44 -2.62 -6.35
C TYR A 233 -3.12 -1.47 -5.60
N LEU A 234 -3.59 -0.44 -6.33
CA LEU A 234 -4.36 0.66 -5.75
C LEU A 234 -5.61 0.17 -5.02
N ALA A 235 -6.39 -0.71 -5.65
CA ALA A 235 -7.58 -1.28 -5.04
C ALA A 235 -7.26 -2.06 -3.75
N ASP A 236 -6.18 -2.85 -3.76
CA ASP A 236 -5.70 -3.59 -2.60
C ASP A 236 -5.27 -2.67 -1.45
N VAL A 237 -4.58 -1.57 -1.76
CA VAL A 237 -4.18 -0.56 -0.77
C VAL A 237 -5.41 0.12 -0.16
N ILE A 238 -6.39 0.54 -0.97
CA ILE A 238 -7.64 1.15 -0.49
C ILE A 238 -8.35 0.18 0.46
N ASN A 239 -8.49 -1.09 0.05
CA ASN A 239 -9.08 -2.14 0.89
C ASN A 239 -8.33 -2.31 2.22
N GLN A 240 -6.99 -2.22 2.20
CA GLN A 240 -6.18 -2.29 3.41
C GLN A 240 -6.39 -1.09 4.33
N CYS A 241 -6.44 0.14 3.78
CA CYS A 241 -6.73 1.36 4.53
C CYS A 241 -8.08 1.24 5.26
N PHE A 242 -9.13 0.80 4.57
CA PHE A 242 -10.46 0.65 5.17
C PHE A 242 -10.51 -0.43 6.25
N LYS A 243 -9.83 -1.57 6.04
CA LYS A 243 -9.67 -2.59 7.08
C LYS A 243 -9.00 -2.02 8.33
N THR A 244 -7.98 -1.18 8.17
CA THR A 244 -7.33 -0.50 9.29
C THR A 244 -8.29 0.44 10.02
N ILE A 245 -8.97 1.34 9.31
CA ILE A 245 -9.92 2.30 9.90
C ILE A 245 -11.01 1.56 10.70
N GLN A 246 -11.59 0.51 10.12
CA GLN A 246 -12.64 -0.30 10.78
C GLN A 246 -12.14 -1.15 11.96
N LYS A 247 -10.84 -1.48 12.01
CA LYS A 247 -10.19 -2.13 13.16
C LYS A 247 -9.86 -1.14 14.29
N GLU A 248 -9.76 0.15 14.00
CA GLU A 248 -9.40 1.18 14.99
C GLU A 248 -10.62 1.72 15.72
N ASP A 249 -11.71 2.01 15.01
CA ASP A 249 -12.94 2.50 15.60
C ASP A 249 -14.10 1.55 15.30
N LYS A 250 -14.61 0.90 16.37
CA LYS A 250 -15.74 -0.04 16.30
C LYS A 250 -17.04 0.62 15.84
N ASN A 251 -17.16 1.94 15.98
CA ASN A 251 -18.32 2.71 15.52
C ASN A 251 -18.20 3.10 14.05
N THR A 252 -17.06 2.85 13.40
CA THR A 252 -16.89 3.07 11.96
C THR A 252 -17.83 2.14 11.18
N PRO A 253 -18.62 2.68 10.24
CA PRO A 253 -19.45 1.85 9.38
C PRO A 253 -18.61 0.81 8.62
N ARG A 254 -19.11 -0.44 8.61
CA ARG A 254 -18.43 -1.56 7.97
C ARG A 254 -18.82 -1.68 6.50
N PHE A 255 -17.94 -2.28 5.72
CA PHE A 255 -18.31 -2.73 4.38
C PHE A 255 -19.26 -3.91 4.49
N TYR A 256 -20.39 -3.81 3.81
CA TYR A 256 -21.33 -4.91 3.62
C TYR A 256 -21.32 -5.34 2.16
N SER A 257 -21.68 -6.60 1.88
CA SER A 257 -21.70 -7.11 0.50
C SER A 257 -22.63 -6.32 -0.42
N GLU A 258 -23.71 -5.77 0.13
CA GLU A 258 -24.65 -4.88 -0.57
C GLU A 258 -24.03 -3.55 -1.04
N MET A 259 -22.89 -3.15 -0.46
CA MET A 259 -22.12 -1.97 -0.87
C MET A 259 -21.19 -2.26 -2.06
N VAL A 260 -21.16 -3.51 -2.55
CA VAL A 260 -20.34 -3.94 -3.68
C VAL A 260 -21.26 -4.41 -4.79
N SER A 261 -21.22 -3.73 -5.93
CA SER A 261 -21.97 -4.12 -7.12
C SER A 261 -21.03 -4.42 -8.27
N ARG A 262 -21.39 -5.40 -9.10
CA ARG A 262 -20.70 -5.66 -10.36
C ARG A 262 -21.57 -5.21 -11.53
N THR A 263 -20.98 -4.47 -12.46
CA THR A 263 -21.65 -4.11 -13.72
C THR A 263 -21.64 -5.31 -14.67
N GLU A 264 -22.48 -5.28 -15.71
CA GLU A 264 -22.52 -6.31 -16.77
C GLU A 264 -21.17 -6.45 -17.50
N GLU A 265 -20.40 -5.36 -17.56
CA GLU A 265 -19.06 -5.30 -18.15
C GLU A 265 -17.97 -5.89 -17.23
N GLY A 266 -18.34 -6.39 -16.04
CA GLY A 266 -17.41 -6.97 -15.08
C GLY A 266 -16.70 -5.95 -14.17
N ASN A 267 -17.06 -4.66 -14.26
CA ASN A 267 -16.50 -3.63 -13.38
C ASN A 267 -17.05 -3.80 -11.96
N THR A 268 -16.24 -3.49 -10.94
CA THR A 268 -16.67 -3.59 -9.55
C THR A 268 -16.76 -2.20 -8.94
N SER A 269 -17.97 -1.82 -8.50
CA SER A 269 -18.23 -0.55 -7.83
C SER A 269 -18.40 -0.76 -6.32
N TYR A 270 -17.87 0.16 -5.54
CA TYR A 270 -17.86 0.13 -4.09
C TYR A 270 -18.48 1.42 -3.56
N GLN A 271 -19.56 1.30 -2.80
CA GLN A 271 -20.11 2.40 -2.00
C GLN A 271 -19.23 2.61 -0.78
N ASN A 272 -18.84 3.86 -0.51
CA ASN A 272 -17.94 4.18 0.58
C ASN A 272 -18.71 4.30 1.92
N PRO A 273 -18.54 3.36 2.87
CA PRO A 273 -19.20 3.44 4.17
C PRO A 273 -18.72 4.61 5.04
N LEU A 274 -17.57 5.20 4.73
CA LEU A 274 -17.01 6.35 5.46
C LEU A 274 -17.53 7.69 4.95
N PHE A 275 -18.23 7.70 3.81
CA PHE A 275 -18.80 8.93 3.26
C PHE A 275 -19.73 9.59 4.28
N ASN A 276 -19.55 10.89 4.49
CA ASN A 276 -20.37 11.64 5.43
C ASN A 276 -20.54 13.09 4.96
N LEU A 277 -21.73 13.41 4.45
CA LEU A 277 -22.04 14.71 3.89
C LEU A 277 -21.87 15.85 4.89
N GLU A 278 -22.25 15.66 6.16
CA GLU A 278 -22.12 16.67 7.21
C GLU A 278 -20.66 17.00 7.49
N LYS A 279 -19.80 15.97 7.64
CA LYS A 279 -18.35 16.15 7.79
C LYS A 279 -17.72 16.80 6.56
N THR A 280 -18.21 16.46 5.37
CA THR A 280 -17.76 17.10 4.14
C THR A 280 -18.12 18.57 4.07
N GLN A 281 -19.35 18.93 4.45
CA GLN A 281 -19.78 20.33 4.55
C GLN A 281 -18.89 21.10 5.54
N GLN A 282 -18.71 20.58 6.76
CA GLN A 282 -17.83 21.18 7.75
C GLN A 282 -16.38 21.33 7.25
N HIS A 283 -15.87 20.36 6.50
CA HIS A 283 -14.52 20.41 5.92
C HIS A 283 -14.34 21.56 4.92
N TYR A 284 -15.34 21.81 4.06
CA TYR A 284 -15.28 22.87 3.06
C TYR A 284 -15.74 24.25 3.56
N GLU A 285 -16.62 24.28 4.56
CA GLU A 285 -17.15 25.52 5.14
C GLU A 285 -16.23 26.11 6.22
N SER A 286 -15.33 25.32 6.82
CA SER A 286 -14.37 25.80 7.83
C SER A 286 -13.40 26.81 7.22
N PRO A 287 -13.46 28.12 7.57
CA PRO A 287 -12.67 29.17 6.91
C PRO A 287 -11.17 29.18 7.26
N HIS A 288 -10.61 28.13 7.86
CA HIS A 288 -9.28 28.15 8.46
C HIS A 288 -8.39 26.98 8.03
N LYS A 289 -7.64 27.22 6.94
CA LYS A 289 -6.18 27.07 6.86
C LYS A 289 -5.64 27.78 5.60
N LYS A 290 -5.85 29.10 5.54
CA LYS A 290 -5.01 30.04 4.78
C LYS A 290 -4.39 31.01 5.79
N THR A 291 -3.25 30.64 6.38
CA THR A 291 -2.28 31.42 7.22
C THR A 291 -1.53 30.40 8.09
N VAL A 292 -0.21 30.35 8.24
CA VAL A 292 0.99 31.06 7.73
C VAL A 292 2.04 30.00 7.43
#